data_AF-A0AAW1T509-F1
#
_entry.id   AF-A0AAW1T509-F1
#
_cell.length_a   1.000
_cell.length_b   1.000
_cell.length_c   1.000
_cell.angle_alpha   90.00
_cell.angle_beta   90.00
_cell.angle_gamma   90.00
#
_symmetry.space_group_name_H-M   'P 1'
#
loop_
_entity.id
_entity.type
_entity.pdbx_description
1 polymer ?
#
loop_
_entity_poly.entity_id
_entity_poly.type
_entity_poly.pdbx_seq_one_letter_code
_entity_poly.pdbx_strand_id
1 'polypeptide(L)'
;MATIRPNKVRTSPVLHIRNLPYETTEEELIELCQPFGKLVQTKLNVGANKNQAFVEFTDMNAAIQMVSYYASSADPAKVRGKTVYLQYSTRQEIVNSKTQGDTPSNVLLVTLEALMPDIVITIDTLHLVFSAFGFVCKIATFEKSAGFQALIQYADRDTAEQVRHHLDGRHIPRQLLNDTPNPPMLKISFSQHTDLNVKFQSHRSRDYTNPYLPVAPSAGDPNLANMGMSGGSSSGGNPADGNVLLCSIENQMYPVTVDPLHTVFSPYGAVQKIAIFEKNNGWQALIQYADAVSAANAKTALEGHAIYDGGYNRLKIAYSVHRDLNVKGNNERSRDYTLPEPGTSFAGTPMQPGGYAGNGFMGGADGMSVPAGTNLHITGEWPIDGTMKLTVYLLEQAMQKLEETGSDTVLGIFDLRQFTSANADFSYAVRLVDVFFTYYPKRLGQVLFVQAPWVFRPGWALMKPLLRKYAQLVRFVTVEDLEREYFTPETLPADFRKL
;
A
#
# COMPACT_ATOMS: atom_id res chain seq x y z
N MET A 1 22.88 34.59 7.92
CA MET A 1 22.99 33.44 8.86
C MET A 1 21.62 32.82 9.07
N ALA A 2 21.34 31.65 8.49
CA ALA A 2 20.10 30.92 8.79
C ALA A 2 20.31 30.09 10.08
N THR A 3 19.68 30.51 11.18
CA THR A 3 19.63 29.71 12.41
C THR A 3 18.57 28.62 12.24
N ILE A 4 18.97 27.45 11.77
CA ILE A 4 18.13 26.25 11.75
C ILE A 4 17.73 25.96 13.21
N ARG A 5 16.43 26.04 13.50
CA ARG A 5 15.93 25.69 14.85
C ARG A 5 16.16 24.19 15.07
N PRO A 6 16.77 23.76 16.20
CA PRO A 6 17.01 22.35 16.45
C PRO A 6 15.69 21.56 16.48
N ASN A 7 15.71 20.36 15.89
CA ASN A 7 14.62 19.39 15.73
C ASN A 7 13.58 19.43 16.88
N LYS A 8 12.38 19.96 16.62
CA LYS A 8 11.26 19.80 17.53
C LYS A 8 10.65 18.42 17.31
N VAL A 9 11.08 17.43 18.10
CA VAL A 9 10.43 16.11 18.18
C VAL A 9 8.96 16.35 18.55
N ARG A 10 8.02 15.89 17.71
CA ARG A 10 6.59 16.03 17.98
C ARG A 10 6.24 15.16 19.18
N THR A 11 5.94 15.80 20.31
CA THR A 11 5.50 15.14 21.54
C THR A 11 4.06 14.64 21.39
N SER A 12 3.75 13.55 22.08
CA SER A 12 2.41 12.95 22.14
C SER A 12 2.17 12.39 23.55
N PRO A 13 0.94 12.45 24.10
CA PRO A 13 0.59 11.73 25.32
C PRO A 13 0.59 10.21 25.12
N VAL A 14 0.61 9.74 23.86
CA VAL A 14 0.68 8.32 23.52
C VAL A 14 2.11 7.93 23.18
N LEU A 15 2.63 6.90 23.85
CA LEU A 15 3.91 6.28 23.54
C LEU A 15 3.73 4.94 22.83
N HIS A 16 4.61 4.68 21.87
CA HIS A 16 4.79 3.39 21.23
C HIS A 16 5.97 2.67 21.89
N ILE A 17 5.70 1.48 22.42
CA ILE A 17 6.68 0.63 23.10
C ILE A 17 6.97 -0.58 22.23
N ARG A 18 8.25 -0.81 21.91
CA ARG A 18 8.71 -1.88 21.01
C ARG A 18 9.65 -2.86 21.70
N ASN A 19 9.77 -4.04 21.11
CA ASN A 19 10.64 -5.13 21.57
C ASN A 19 10.21 -5.73 22.92
N LEU A 20 8.91 -5.71 23.23
CA LEU A 20 8.38 -6.35 24.42
C LEU A 20 8.69 -7.86 24.42
N PRO A 21 8.88 -8.49 25.58
CA PRO A 21 8.83 -9.94 25.73
C PRO A 21 7.53 -10.55 25.17
N TYR A 22 7.59 -11.80 24.72
CA TYR A 22 6.38 -12.56 24.40
C TYR A 22 5.53 -12.68 25.67
N GLU A 23 4.20 -12.62 25.54
CA GLU A 23 3.26 -12.67 26.67
C GLU A 23 3.45 -11.57 27.74
N THR A 24 3.93 -10.38 27.33
CA THR A 24 3.91 -9.22 28.24
C THR A 24 2.48 -8.91 28.65
N THR A 25 2.25 -8.79 29.95
CA THR A 25 0.94 -8.50 30.56
C THR A 25 0.67 -7.00 30.64
N GLU A 26 -0.58 -6.63 30.90
CA GLU A 26 -0.96 -5.22 31.05
C GLU A 26 -0.39 -4.64 32.34
N GLU A 27 -0.33 -5.44 33.40
CA GLU A 27 0.23 -5.11 34.69
C GLU A 27 1.72 -4.75 34.57
N GLU A 28 2.52 -5.53 33.85
CA GLU A 28 3.94 -5.24 33.60
C GLU A 28 4.14 -3.93 32.81
N LEU A 29 3.21 -3.62 31.90
CA LEU A 29 3.24 -2.39 31.13
C LEU A 29 2.87 -1.17 32.01
N ILE A 30 1.90 -1.35 32.90
CA ILE A 30 1.51 -0.35 33.91
C ILE A 30 2.68 -0.11 34.88
N GLU A 31 3.32 -1.16 35.38
CA GLU A 31 4.47 -1.05 36.30
C GLU A 31 5.65 -0.27 35.69
N LEU A 32 5.89 -0.42 34.39
CA LEU A 32 6.90 0.35 33.67
C LEU A 32 6.55 1.84 33.58
N CYS A 33 5.26 2.18 33.44
CA CYS A 33 4.80 3.54 33.15
C CYS A 33 4.37 4.33 34.39
N GLN A 34 3.91 3.66 35.44
CA GLN A 34 3.37 4.27 36.65
C GLN A 34 4.30 5.29 37.34
N PRO A 35 5.66 5.18 37.30
CA PRO A 35 6.51 6.17 37.94
C PRO A 35 6.43 7.55 37.29
N PHE A 36 5.95 7.64 36.04
CA PHE A 36 5.93 8.88 35.28
C PHE A 36 4.54 9.53 35.24
N GLY A 37 3.47 8.76 35.42
CA GLY A 37 2.11 9.30 35.47
C GLY A 37 1.01 8.26 35.32
N LYS A 38 -0.24 8.72 35.43
CA LYS A 38 -1.43 7.88 35.29
C LYS A 38 -1.72 7.58 33.82
N LEU A 39 -2.00 6.31 33.53
CA LEU A 39 -2.43 5.86 32.22
C LEU A 39 -3.94 6.02 32.04
N VAL A 40 -4.35 6.47 30.86
CA VAL A 40 -5.74 6.48 30.39
C VAL A 40 -6.07 5.12 29.79
N GLN A 41 -5.18 4.59 28.96
CA GLN A 41 -5.43 3.38 28.20
C GLN A 41 -4.13 2.70 27.78
N THR A 42 -4.19 1.37 27.63
CA THR A 42 -3.12 0.58 27.02
C THR A 42 -3.65 -0.28 25.87
N LYS A 43 -2.75 -0.66 24.97
CA LYS A 43 -3.03 -1.63 23.90
C LYS A 43 -1.81 -2.49 23.65
N LEU A 44 -1.86 -3.74 24.11
CA LEU A 44 -0.81 -4.74 23.93
C LEU A 44 -0.90 -5.49 22.59
N ASN A 45 0.12 -6.31 22.32
CA ASN A 45 0.15 -7.27 21.21
C ASN A 45 -0.06 -6.65 19.83
N VAL A 46 0.40 -5.41 19.62
CA VAL A 46 0.29 -4.74 18.33
C VAL A 46 1.43 -5.12 17.38
N GLY A 47 1.18 -4.99 16.07
CA GLY A 47 2.11 -5.38 15.01
C GLY A 47 2.12 -6.89 14.72
N ALA A 48 2.72 -7.28 13.61
CA ALA A 48 2.72 -8.67 13.12
C ALA A 48 3.28 -9.68 14.14
N ASN A 49 4.28 -9.26 14.91
CA ASN A 49 4.98 -10.12 15.88
C ASN A 49 4.39 -10.03 17.30
N LYS A 50 3.30 -9.28 17.50
CA LYS A 50 2.65 -9.07 18.80
C LYS A 50 3.61 -8.64 19.95
N ASN A 51 4.71 -7.99 19.62
CA ASN A 51 5.78 -7.63 20.56
C ASN A 51 5.88 -6.11 20.80
N GLN A 52 4.76 -5.42 20.65
CA GLN A 52 4.67 -3.97 20.75
C GLN A 52 3.41 -3.58 21.50
N ALA A 53 3.41 -2.38 22.07
CA ALA A 53 2.25 -1.82 22.74
C ALA A 53 2.12 -0.31 22.50
N PHE A 54 0.91 0.21 22.69
CA PHE A 54 0.69 1.63 22.89
C PHE A 54 0.24 1.89 24.33
N VAL A 55 0.73 2.97 24.93
CA VAL A 55 0.28 3.47 26.22
C VAL A 55 -0.09 4.93 26.09
N GLU A 56 -1.20 5.34 26.68
CA GLU A 56 -1.69 6.71 26.69
C GLU A 56 -1.66 7.25 28.10
N PHE A 57 -0.90 8.32 28.31
CA PHE A 57 -0.87 9.04 29.59
C PHE A 57 -1.99 10.06 29.65
N THR A 58 -2.47 10.32 30.88
CA THR A 58 -3.46 11.37 31.15
C THR A 58 -2.90 12.76 30.83
N ASP A 59 -1.59 12.94 31.03
CA ASP A 59 -0.87 14.18 30.79
C ASP A 59 0.28 13.93 29.80
N MET A 60 0.39 14.80 28.80
CA MET A 60 1.51 14.79 27.85
C MET A 60 2.86 14.97 28.55
N ASN A 61 2.91 15.69 29.67
CA ASN A 61 4.14 15.89 30.42
C ASN A 61 4.70 14.58 31.01
N ALA A 62 3.83 13.63 31.38
CA ALA A 62 4.23 12.31 31.86
C ALA A 62 4.94 11.50 30.75
N ALA A 63 4.41 11.55 29.53
CA ALA A 63 5.03 10.92 28.36
C ALA A 63 6.40 11.56 28.05
N ILE A 64 6.50 12.89 28.18
CA ILE A 64 7.77 13.62 28.00
C ILE A 64 8.80 13.20 29.04
N GLN A 65 8.43 13.18 30.32
CA GLN A 65 9.30 12.77 31.41
C GLN A 65 9.83 11.34 31.21
N MET A 66 8.96 10.41 30.83
CA MET A 66 9.35 9.02 30.58
C MET A 66 10.38 8.90 29.46
N VAL A 67 10.13 9.53 28.31
CA VAL A 67 11.06 9.49 27.17
C VAL A 67 12.39 10.16 27.50
N SER A 68 12.36 11.34 28.12
CA SER A 68 13.56 12.08 28.51
C SER A 68 14.39 11.34 29.56
N TYR A 69 13.74 10.70 30.53
CA TYR A 69 14.40 9.90 31.56
C TYR A 69 15.19 8.74 30.92
N TYR A 70 14.55 7.91 30.11
CA TYR A 70 15.23 6.76 29.49
C TYR A 70 16.18 7.13 28.35
N ALA A 71 16.04 8.31 27.75
CA ALA A 71 17.00 8.82 26.77
C ALA A 71 18.31 9.31 27.42
N SER A 72 18.27 9.72 28.69
CA SER A 72 19.42 10.24 29.44
C SER A 72 19.98 9.28 30.49
N SER A 73 19.21 8.26 30.87
CA SER A 73 19.62 7.19 31.80
C SER A 73 20.62 6.23 31.14
N ALA A 74 21.62 5.80 31.92
CA ALA A 74 22.53 4.70 31.53
C ALA A 74 21.81 3.34 31.52
N ASP A 75 20.73 3.20 32.30
CA ASP A 75 19.86 2.04 32.32
C ASP A 75 18.66 2.24 31.39
N PRO A 76 18.53 1.45 30.29
CA PRO A 76 17.41 1.57 29.39
C PRO A 76 16.14 0.96 30.01
N ALA A 77 14.98 1.34 29.47
CA ALA A 77 13.70 0.74 29.87
C ALA A 77 13.75 -0.78 29.65
N LYS A 78 13.36 -1.55 30.68
CA LYS A 78 13.38 -3.01 30.65
C LYS A 78 12.07 -3.57 31.17
N VAL A 79 11.60 -4.64 30.52
CA VAL A 79 10.49 -5.49 31.00
C VAL A 79 11.05 -6.90 31.09
N ARG A 80 10.97 -7.52 32.28
CA ARG A 80 11.56 -8.85 32.56
C ARG A 80 13.03 -8.98 32.14
N GLY A 81 13.82 -7.91 32.34
CA GLY A 81 15.23 -7.84 31.96
C GLY A 81 15.51 -7.61 30.48
N LYS A 82 14.50 -7.62 29.60
CA LYS A 82 14.63 -7.34 28.17
C LYS A 82 14.46 -5.85 27.89
N THR A 83 15.38 -5.26 27.14
CA THR A 83 15.33 -3.84 26.75
C THR A 83 14.16 -3.57 25.81
N VAL A 84 13.36 -2.55 26.14
CA VAL A 84 12.26 -2.05 25.32
C VAL A 84 12.60 -0.65 24.80
N TYR A 85 12.03 -0.31 23.64
CA TYR A 85 12.27 0.99 23.00
C TYR A 85 11.03 1.86 23.06
N LEU A 86 11.21 3.12 23.46
CA LEU A 86 10.15 4.11 23.64
C LEU A 86 10.22 5.15 22.52
N GLN A 87 9.07 5.45 21.92
CA GLN A 87 8.95 6.51 20.93
C GLN A 87 7.59 7.21 21.08
N TYR A 88 7.53 8.51 20.78
CA TYR A 88 6.23 9.17 20.65
C TYR A 88 5.42 8.54 19.51
N SER A 89 4.15 8.23 19.80
CA SER A 89 3.21 7.81 18.77
C SER A 89 2.89 8.98 17.84
N THR A 90 2.56 8.67 16.59
CA THR A 90 2.02 9.67 15.65
C THR A 90 0.56 10.04 15.97
N ARG A 91 -0.09 9.28 16.87
CA ARG A 91 -1.47 9.47 17.33
C ARG A 91 -1.51 10.26 18.63
N GLN A 92 -2.59 11.01 18.85
CA GLN A 92 -2.83 11.75 20.10
C GLN A 92 -3.69 10.97 21.10
N GLU A 93 -4.32 9.88 20.66
CA GLU A 93 -5.16 9.01 21.48
C GLU A 93 -5.05 7.56 20.95
N ILE A 94 -5.29 6.58 21.83
CA ILE A 94 -5.43 5.18 21.45
C ILE A 94 -6.89 4.94 21.05
N VAL A 95 -7.13 4.84 19.74
CA VAL A 95 -8.42 4.40 19.21
C VAL A 95 -8.58 2.91 19.50
N ASN A 96 -9.37 2.59 20.52
CA ASN A 96 -9.86 1.24 20.74
C ASN A 96 -10.86 0.92 19.63
N SER A 97 -10.50 -0.04 18.77
CA SER A 97 -11.51 -0.90 18.18
C SER A 97 -12.11 -1.67 19.36
N LYS A 98 -13.07 -1.05 20.05
CA LYS A 98 -13.97 -1.78 20.94
C LYS A 98 -14.48 -2.99 20.15
N THR A 99 -14.58 -4.10 20.85
CA THR A 99 -15.11 -5.41 20.44
C THR A 99 -16.03 -5.30 19.21
N GLN A 100 -15.76 -6.11 18.18
CA GLN A 100 -16.63 -6.23 17.02
C GLN A 100 -18.10 -6.38 17.47
N GLY A 101 -18.94 -5.40 17.12
CA GLY A 101 -20.30 -5.67 16.69
C GLY A 101 -21.43 -5.72 17.73
N ASP A 102 -21.47 -4.78 18.68
CA ASP A 102 -22.67 -4.59 19.53
C ASP A 102 -23.36 -3.23 19.37
N THR A 103 -22.86 -2.35 18.48
CA THR A 103 -23.65 -1.21 18.01
C THR A 103 -24.51 -1.68 16.84
N PRO A 104 -25.84 -1.67 16.95
CA PRO A 104 -26.67 -2.23 15.90
C PRO A 104 -26.55 -1.48 14.58
N SER A 105 -26.46 -2.22 13.48
CA SER A 105 -26.33 -1.78 12.10
C SER A 105 -27.24 -2.62 11.21
N ASN A 106 -27.58 -2.11 10.02
CA ASN A 106 -28.27 -2.87 8.98
C ASN A 106 -27.35 -3.88 8.27
N VAL A 107 -26.04 -3.91 8.57
CA VAL A 107 -25.10 -4.87 8.03
C VAL A 107 -24.61 -5.81 9.13
N LEU A 108 -24.70 -7.12 8.86
CA LEU A 108 -24.22 -8.17 9.73
C LEU A 108 -22.87 -8.71 9.22
N LEU A 109 -21.96 -8.96 10.16
CA LEU A 109 -20.75 -9.75 9.95
C LEU A 109 -21.03 -11.18 10.43
N VAL A 110 -20.98 -12.11 9.47
CA VAL A 110 -21.20 -13.54 9.68
C VAL A 110 -19.86 -14.25 9.58
N THR A 111 -19.52 -15.03 10.59
CA THR A 111 -18.33 -15.89 10.64
C THR A 111 -18.79 -17.33 10.69
N LEU A 112 -18.24 -18.18 9.82
CA LEU A 112 -18.53 -19.61 9.84
C LEU A 112 -17.47 -20.34 10.65
N GLU A 113 -17.86 -20.75 11.86
CA GLU A 113 -17.00 -21.53 12.74
C GLU A 113 -17.08 -23.02 12.39
N ALA A 114 -15.95 -23.71 12.52
CA ALA A 114 -15.79 -25.13 12.19
C ALA A 114 -16.12 -25.52 10.74
N LEU A 115 -15.88 -24.62 9.78
CA LEU A 115 -16.00 -24.93 8.36
C LEU A 115 -14.89 -25.91 7.93
N MET A 116 -15.30 -27.11 7.49
CA MET A 116 -14.37 -28.12 6.96
C MET A 116 -13.95 -27.77 5.52
N PRO A 117 -12.72 -28.10 5.09
CA PRO A 117 -12.20 -27.70 3.77
C PRO A 117 -12.96 -28.25 2.55
N ASP A 118 -13.69 -29.34 2.72
CA ASP A 118 -14.50 -30.02 1.71
C ASP A 118 -15.91 -29.43 1.55
N ILE A 119 -16.35 -28.62 2.52
CA ILE A 119 -17.65 -27.95 2.46
C ILE A 119 -17.50 -26.63 1.69
N VAL A 120 -18.11 -26.57 0.51
CA VAL A 120 -18.17 -25.35 -0.28
C VAL A 120 -19.41 -24.55 0.10
N ILE A 121 -19.22 -23.31 0.55
CA ILE A 121 -20.30 -22.38 0.82
C ILE A 121 -20.35 -21.33 -0.28
N THR A 122 -21.49 -21.27 -0.97
CA THR A 122 -21.73 -20.28 -2.00
C THR A 122 -22.52 -19.10 -1.45
N ILE A 123 -22.52 -18.00 -2.21
CA ILE A 123 -23.40 -16.86 -1.92
C ILE A 123 -24.86 -17.28 -1.96
N ASP A 124 -25.25 -18.22 -2.82
CA ASP A 124 -26.63 -18.65 -2.95
C ASP A 124 -27.09 -19.44 -1.72
N THR A 125 -26.21 -20.26 -1.13
CA THR A 125 -26.46 -20.91 0.18
C THR A 125 -26.71 -19.86 1.26
N LEU A 126 -25.86 -18.82 1.35
CA LEU A 126 -26.03 -17.75 2.32
C LEU A 126 -27.31 -16.95 2.04
N HIS A 127 -27.57 -16.58 0.79
CA HIS A 127 -28.77 -15.85 0.42
C HIS A 127 -30.04 -16.61 0.81
N LEU A 128 -30.09 -17.93 0.59
CA LEU A 128 -31.25 -18.74 0.94
C LEU A 128 -31.50 -18.79 2.46
N VAL A 129 -30.44 -18.90 3.27
CA VAL A 129 -30.55 -18.89 4.74
C VAL A 129 -31.00 -17.51 5.25
N PHE A 130 -30.40 -16.44 4.73
CA PHE A 130 -30.56 -15.10 5.26
C PHE A 130 -31.78 -14.35 4.70
N SER A 131 -32.28 -14.73 3.52
CA SER A 131 -33.50 -14.15 2.92
C SER A 131 -34.79 -14.64 3.59
N ALA A 132 -34.74 -15.70 4.41
CA ALA A 132 -35.89 -16.22 5.14
C ALA A 132 -36.48 -15.23 6.16
N PHE A 133 -35.70 -14.23 6.58
CA PHE A 133 -36.08 -13.26 7.62
C PHE A 133 -36.31 -11.85 7.07
N GLY A 134 -36.07 -11.62 5.79
CA GLY A 134 -36.20 -10.31 5.16
C GLY A 134 -35.42 -10.20 3.87
N PHE A 135 -35.67 -9.14 3.11
CA PHE A 135 -34.99 -8.91 1.84
C PHE A 135 -33.50 -8.59 2.07
N VAL A 136 -32.63 -9.44 1.53
CA VAL A 136 -31.18 -9.23 1.56
C VAL A 136 -30.80 -8.30 0.41
N CYS A 137 -30.28 -7.12 0.71
CA CYS A 137 -29.87 -6.15 -0.30
C CYS A 137 -28.56 -6.57 -0.98
N LYS A 138 -27.52 -6.88 -0.19
CA LYS A 138 -26.18 -7.16 -0.70
C LYS A 138 -25.46 -8.21 0.15
N ILE A 139 -24.66 -9.05 -0.49
CA ILE A 139 -23.78 -10.03 0.17
C ILE A 139 -22.36 -9.86 -0.36
N ALA A 140 -21.36 -9.94 0.53
CA ALA A 140 -19.95 -10.03 0.16
C ALA A 140 -19.22 -11.05 1.03
N THR A 141 -18.48 -11.98 0.42
CA THR A 141 -17.74 -13.05 1.12
C THR A 141 -16.23 -12.85 1.01
N PHE A 142 -15.51 -13.23 2.07
CA PHE A 142 -14.05 -13.13 2.14
C PHE A 142 -13.49 -14.11 3.18
N GLU A 143 -12.21 -14.42 3.05
CA GLU A 143 -11.48 -15.24 4.02
C GLU A 143 -10.49 -14.38 4.80
N LYS A 144 -10.41 -14.60 6.11
CA LYS A 144 -9.40 -14.00 7.00
C LYS A 144 -8.81 -15.08 7.90
N SER A 145 -7.91 -14.69 8.80
CA SER A 145 -7.33 -15.58 9.81
C SER A 145 -8.36 -16.28 10.71
N ALA A 146 -9.60 -15.78 10.78
CA ALA A 146 -10.72 -16.39 11.49
C ALA A 146 -11.55 -17.38 10.64
N GLY A 147 -11.16 -17.64 9.38
CA GLY A 147 -11.89 -18.50 8.44
C GLY A 147 -12.73 -17.72 7.44
N PHE A 148 -13.70 -18.42 6.85
CA PHE A 148 -14.64 -17.86 5.88
C PHE A 148 -15.67 -16.95 6.57
N GLN A 149 -15.83 -15.74 6.04
CA GLN A 149 -16.72 -14.72 6.56
C GLN A 149 -17.57 -14.10 5.45
N ALA A 150 -18.72 -13.55 5.85
CA ALA A 150 -19.61 -12.82 4.96
C ALA A 150 -20.12 -11.52 5.62
N LEU A 151 -20.31 -10.49 4.81
CA LEU A 151 -21.07 -9.30 5.14
C LEU A 151 -22.43 -9.39 4.44
N ILE A 152 -23.50 -9.19 5.20
CA ILE A 152 -24.88 -9.28 4.72
C ILE A 152 -25.60 -7.99 5.09
N GLN A 153 -26.07 -7.28 4.07
CA GLN A 153 -26.77 -6.01 4.23
C GLN A 153 -28.27 -6.20 4.05
N TYR A 154 -29.03 -5.70 5.02
CA TYR A 154 -30.47 -5.54 4.96
C TYR A 154 -30.86 -4.08 4.66
N ALA A 155 -32.12 -3.88 4.29
CA ALA A 155 -32.68 -2.55 4.04
C ALA A 155 -32.69 -1.68 5.30
N ASP A 156 -32.96 -2.31 6.46
CA ASP A 156 -33.07 -1.64 7.75
C ASP A 156 -32.38 -2.44 8.86
N ARG A 157 -32.16 -1.74 9.97
CA ARG A 157 -31.50 -2.26 11.17
C ARG A 157 -32.37 -3.29 11.90
N ASP A 158 -33.68 -3.10 11.95
CA ASP A 158 -34.58 -3.94 12.75
C ASP A 158 -34.62 -5.37 12.19
N THR A 159 -34.62 -5.51 10.86
CA THR A 159 -34.50 -6.79 10.17
C THR A 159 -33.16 -7.45 10.49
N ALA A 160 -32.05 -6.71 10.43
CA ALA A 160 -30.72 -7.25 10.75
C ALA A 160 -30.62 -7.72 12.22
N GLU A 161 -31.25 -7.00 13.15
CA GLU A 161 -31.31 -7.36 14.57
C GLU A 161 -32.12 -8.64 14.79
N GLN A 162 -33.28 -8.78 14.14
CA GLN A 162 -34.08 -10.01 14.17
C GLN A 162 -33.29 -11.20 13.60
N VAL A 163 -32.62 -11.04 12.47
CA VAL A 163 -31.79 -12.08 11.86
C VAL A 163 -30.69 -12.54 12.82
N ARG A 164 -29.97 -11.60 13.45
CA ARG A 164 -28.95 -11.93 14.45
C ARG A 164 -29.54 -12.75 15.59
N HIS A 165 -30.67 -12.31 16.15
CA HIS A 165 -31.33 -13.01 17.26
C HIS A 165 -31.73 -14.46 16.92
N HIS A 166 -32.14 -14.73 15.67
CA HIS A 166 -32.61 -16.06 15.27
C HIS A 166 -31.50 -17.00 14.78
N LEU A 167 -30.46 -16.46 14.14
CA LEU A 167 -29.43 -17.25 13.46
C LEU A 167 -28.08 -17.30 14.18
N ASP A 168 -27.79 -16.39 15.12
CA ASP A 168 -26.54 -16.44 15.86
C ASP A 168 -26.43 -17.72 16.70
N GLY A 169 -25.30 -18.41 16.60
CA GLY A 169 -25.06 -19.72 17.21
C GLY A 169 -25.81 -20.89 16.55
N ARG A 170 -26.53 -20.68 15.44
CA ARG A 170 -27.22 -21.76 14.70
C ARG A 170 -26.35 -22.34 13.59
N HIS A 171 -26.65 -23.55 13.15
CA HIS A 171 -25.97 -24.18 12.02
C HIS A 171 -26.69 -23.90 10.70
N ILE A 172 -25.94 -23.86 9.60
CA ILE A 172 -26.55 -23.88 8.26
C ILE A 172 -27.35 -25.18 8.08
N PRO A 173 -28.59 -25.14 7.55
CA PRO A 173 -29.39 -26.34 7.30
C PRO A 173 -28.63 -27.37 6.45
N ARG A 174 -28.57 -28.62 6.92
CA ARG A 174 -27.81 -29.71 6.28
C ARG A 174 -28.25 -29.99 4.84
N GLN A 175 -29.53 -29.78 4.55
CA GLN A 175 -30.11 -29.96 3.22
C GLN A 175 -29.49 -29.01 2.18
N LEU A 176 -28.92 -27.88 2.63
CA LEU A 176 -28.23 -26.92 1.76
C LEU A 176 -26.75 -27.24 1.57
N LEU A 177 -26.23 -28.24 2.28
CA LEU A 177 -24.82 -28.64 2.33
C LEU A 177 -24.66 -30.14 2.06
N ASN A 178 -25.47 -30.70 1.15
CA ASN A 178 -25.43 -32.11 0.74
C ASN A 178 -25.41 -33.11 1.93
N ASP A 179 -26.20 -32.84 2.97
CA ASP A 179 -26.34 -33.67 4.18
C ASP A 179 -25.03 -33.95 4.93
N THR A 180 -24.11 -32.98 4.91
CA THR A 180 -22.86 -33.04 5.68
C THR A 180 -23.10 -33.27 7.18
N PRO A 181 -22.31 -34.16 7.83
CA PRO A 181 -22.56 -34.57 9.21
C PRO A 181 -22.34 -33.43 10.21
N ASN A 182 -21.39 -32.52 9.92
CA ASN A 182 -21.03 -31.40 10.78
C ASN A 182 -21.16 -30.07 10.01
N PRO A 183 -22.37 -29.50 9.91
CA PRO A 183 -22.56 -28.21 9.27
C PRO A 183 -21.87 -27.10 10.10
N PRO A 184 -21.33 -26.06 9.47
CA PRO A 184 -20.68 -24.97 10.17
C PRO A 184 -21.69 -24.17 11.01
N MET A 185 -21.21 -23.62 12.13
CA MET A 185 -21.99 -22.75 13.01
C MET A 185 -21.83 -21.30 12.56
N LEU A 186 -22.95 -20.59 12.52
CA LEU A 186 -23.01 -19.16 12.23
C LEU A 186 -22.74 -18.38 13.52
N LYS A 187 -21.73 -17.51 13.48
CA LYS A 187 -21.48 -16.51 14.50
C LYS A 187 -21.69 -15.12 13.90
N ILE A 188 -22.66 -14.40 14.43
CA ILE A 188 -23.21 -13.19 13.82
C ILE A 188 -23.03 -12.01 14.77
N SER A 189 -22.41 -10.95 14.26
CA SER A 189 -22.23 -9.68 14.97
C SER A 189 -22.61 -8.52 14.06
N PHE A 190 -22.85 -7.34 14.62
CA PHE A 190 -23.06 -6.16 13.79
C PHE A 190 -21.75 -5.71 13.12
N SER A 191 -21.83 -5.32 11.86
CA SER A 191 -20.70 -4.73 11.15
C SER A 191 -20.60 -3.23 11.45
N GLN A 192 -19.39 -2.69 11.37
CA GLN A 192 -19.16 -1.23 11.39
C GLN A 192 -19.59 -0.56 10.08
N HIS A 193 -19.82 -1.34 9.03
CA HIS A 193 -20.35 -0.85 7.77
C HIS A 193 -21.87 -0.68 7.87
N THR A 194 -22.41 0.31 7.17
CA THR A 194 -23.86 0.51 6.97
C THR A 194 -24.26 0.32 5.51
N ASP A 195 -23.28 0.25 4.61
CA ASP A 195 -23.48 -0.04 3.19
C ASP A 195 -22.32 -0.86 2.64
N LEU A 196 -22.63 -1.79 1.74
CA LEU A 196 -21.67 -2.61 1.02
C LEU A 196 -21.49 -2.09 -0.41
N ASN A 197 -20.24 -1.88 -0.81
CA ASN A 197 -19.91 -1.45 -2.16
C ASN A 197 -19.70 -2.69 -3.06
N VAL A 198 -20.75 -3.10 -3.76
CA VAL A 198 -20.70 -4.18 -4.76
C VAL A 198 -20.63 -3.57 -6.15
N LYS A 199 -19.52 -3.80 -6.86
CA LYS A 199 -19.29 -3.25 -8.20
C LYS A 199 -19.61 -4.24 -9.33
N PHE A 200 -19.61 -5.54 -9.01
CA PHE A 200 -19.81 -6.63 -9.95
C PHE A 200 -20.61 -7.75 -9.29
N GLN A 201 -21.46 -8.42 -10.06
CA GLN A 201 -22.08 -9.67 -9.64
C GLN A 201 -21.05 -10.81 -9.77
N SER A 202 -20.84 -11.58 -8.71
CA SER A 202 -19.87 -12.68 -8.69
C SER A 202 -20.21 -13.79 -7.68
N HIS A 203 -19.39 -14.84 -7.66
CA HIS A 203 -19.45 -15.88 -6.62
C HIS A 203 -19.02 -15.38 -5.23
N ARG A 204 -18.44 -14.17 -5.12
CA ARG A 204 -18.01 -13.56 -3.85
C ARG A 204 -18.68 -12.24 -3.50
N SER A 205 -19.50 -11.70 -4.38
CA SER A 205 -20.30 -10.51 -4.07
C SER A 205 -21.56 -10.49 -4.92
N ARG A 206 -22.70 -10.14 -4.31
CA ARG A 206 -23.96 -9.98 -5.02
C ARG A 206 -24.69 -8.74 -4.52
N ASP A 207 -25.22 -7.96 -5.45
CA ASP A 207 -26.15 -6.87 -5.19
C ASP A 207 -27.53 -7.25 -5.73
N TYR A 208 -28.46 -7.54 -4.84
CA TYR A 208 -29.83 -7.91 -5.20
C TYR A 208 -30.71 -6.69 -5.48
N THR A 209 -30.22 -5.48 -5.19
CA THR A 209 -30.91 -4.22 -5.48
C THR A 209 -30.59 -3.68 -6.88
N ASN A 210 -29.49 -4.14 -7.49
CA ASN A 210 -29.07 -3.71 -8.82
C ASN A 210 -28.70 -4.90 -9.72
N PRO A 211 -29.66 -5.50 -10.45
CA PRO A 211 -29.41 -6.63 -11.33
C PRO A 211 -28.57 -6.28 -12.57
N TYR A 212 -28.39 -4.99 -12.88
CA TYR A 212 -27.65 -4.52 -14.05
C TYR A 212 -26.14 -4.36 -13.82
N LEU A 213 -25.65 -4.66 -12.62
CA LEU A 213 -24.22 -4.66 -12.38
C LEU A 213 -23.52 -5.70 -13.28
N PRO A 214 -22.35 -5.36 -13.85
CA PRO A 214 -21.61 -6.28 -14.70
C PRO A 214 -21.28 -7.58 -13.95
N VAL A 215 -21.46 -8.71 -14.62
CA VAL A 215 -21.12 -10.02 -14.09
C VAL A 215 -19.62 -10.24 -14.27
N ALA A 216 -18.90 -10.48 -13.17
CA ALA A 216 -17.49 -10.81 -13.25
C ALA A 216 -17.32 -12.14 -14.02
N PRO A 217 -16.35 -12.29 -14.95
CA PRO A 217 -16.15 -13.52 -15.76
C PRO A 217 -15.87 -14.80 -14.94
N SER A 218 -15.75 -14.67 -13.63
CA SER A 218 -15.57 -15.77 -12.66
C SER A 218 -16.89 -16.16 -11.97
N ALA A 219 -18.04 -15.83 -12.57
CA ALA A 219 -19.38 -16.04 -12.02
C ALA A 219 -20.24 -17.00 -12.87
N GLY A 220 -19.62 -18.02 -13.47
CA GLY A 220 -20.36 -19.13 -14.07
C GLY A 220 -20.76 -20.12 -12.98
N ASP A 221 -22.06 -20.29 -12.76
CA ASP A 221 -22.63 -21.32 -11.90
C ASP A 221 -22.55 -22.69 -12.64
N PRO A 222 -22.00 -23.77 -12.03
CA PRO A 222 -21.74 -25.02 -12.74
C PRO A 222 -22.99 -25.85 -13.10
N ASN A 223 -24.21 -25.41 -12.77
CA ASN A 223 -25.44 -26.22 -12.90
C ASN A 223 -26.47 -25.72 -13.93
N LEU A 224 -26.16 -24.73 -14.77
CA LEU A 224 -27.08 -24.22 -15.81
C LEU A 224 -26.65 -24.58 -17.25
N ALA A 225 -25.99 -25.72 -17.44
CA ALA A 225 -25.46 -26.16 -18.75
C ALA A 225 -26.32 -27.21 -19.47
N ASN A 226 -27.58 -27.44 -19.08
CA ASN A 226 -28.43 -28.46 -19.71
C ASN A 226 -29.83 -27.95 -20.08
N MET A 227 -29.90 -27.10 -21.11
CA MET A 227 -30.92 -27.17 -22.18
C MET A 227 -30.67 -26.05 -23.21
N GLY A 228 -30.43 -26.43 -24.46
CA GLY A 228 -30.81 -25.61 -25.61
C GLY A 228 -29.72 -24.76 -26.28
N MET A 229 -29.13 -25.37 -27.32
CA MET A 229 -28.71 -24.74 -28.58
C MET A 229 -27.37 -23.96 -28.65
N SER A 230 -26.37 -24.73 -29.09
CA SER A 230 -25.45 -24.45 -30.21
C SER A 230 -24.53 -23.23 -30.14
N GLY A 231 -23.28 -23.52 -29.77
CA GLY A 231 -22.13 -22.64 -29.97
C GLY A 231 -20.91 -23.14 -29.20
N GLY A 232 -20.49 -24.39 -29.42
CA GLY A 232 -19.34 -24.98 -28.74
C GLY A 232 -18.03 -24.32 -29.16
N SER A 233 -17.22 -23.96 -28.16
CA SER A 233 -15.76 -24.02 -28.25
C SER A 233 -15.23 -24.66 -26.97
N SER A 234 -14.89 -25.93 -27.12
CA SER A 234 -14.33 -26.85 -26.15
C SER A 234 -13.06 -26.32 -25.48
N SER A 235 -13.03 -26.44 -24.15
CA SER A 235 -11.82 -26.52 -23.34
C SER A 235 -10.99 -27.76 -23.74
N GLY A 236 -10.00 -27.56 -24.61
CA GLY A 236 -9.11 -28.62 -25.08
C GLY A 236 -7.97 -28.13 -25.98
N GLY A 237 -7.53 -26.88 -25.84
CA GLY A 237 -6.40 -26.34 -26.62
C GLY A 237 -5.07 -26.63 -25.93
N ASN A 238 -4.06 -27.03 -26.71
CA ASN A 238 -2.68 -27.18 -26.25
C ASN A 238 -2.23 -25.86 -25.57
N PRO A 239 -1.66 -25.87 -24.35
CA PRO A 239 -1.22 -24.64 -23.68
C PRO A 239 -0.24 -23.82 -24.53
N ALA A 240 0.51 -24.49 -25.42
CA ALA A 240 1.45 -23.88 -26.35
C ALA A 240 0.81 -22.88 -27.33
N ASP A 241 -0.50 -22.93 -27.54
CA ASP A 241 -1.23 -22.00 -28.40
C ASP A 241 -1.76 -20.78 -27.63
N GLY A 242 -1.37 -20.63 -26.35
CA GLY A 242 -1.82 -19.60 -25.42
C GLY A 242 -1.14 -18.25 -25.59
N ASN A 243 -1.92 -17.18 -25.43
CA ASN A 243 -1.43 -15.79 -25.34
C ASN A 243 -1.02 -15.39 -23.91
N VAL A 244 -1.08 -16.31 -22.95
CA VAL A 244 -0.73 -16.05 -21.55
C VAL A 244 0.44 -16.92 -21.11
N LEU A 245 1.45 -16.28 -20.52
CA LEU A 245 2.60 -16.93 -19.93
C LEU A 245 2.49 -16.96 -18.42
N LEU A 246 2.89 -18.08 -17.81
CA LEU A 246 3.15 -18.19 -16.38
C LEU A 246 4.66 -18.08 -16.16
N CYS A 247 5.07 -17.01 -15.49
CA CYS A 247 6.45 -16.78 -15.09
C CYS A 247 6.62 -17.09 -13.60
N SER A 248 7.60 -17.93 -13.26
CA SER A 248 8.07 -18.12 -11.89
C SER A 248 9.38 -17.37 -11.69
N ILE A 249 9.52 -16.68 -10.55
CA ILE A 249 10.71 -15.89 -10.24
C ILE A 249 11.61 -16.69 -9.30
N GLU A 250 12.82 -16.99 -9.77
CA GLU A 250 13.88 -17.67 -9.01
C GLU A 250 14.96 -16.65 -8.59
N ASN A 251 15.78 -17.01 -7.60
CA ASN A 251 16.86 -16.15 -7.08
C ASN A 251 16.38 -14.73 -6.73
N GLN A 252 15.26 -14.66 -6.00
CA GLN A 252 14.62 -13.39 -5.66
C GLN A 252 15.46 -12.61 -4.65
N MET A 253 15.95 -11.44 -5.06
CA MET A 253 16.65 -10.48 -4.20
C MET A 253 16.00 -9.09 -4.24
N TYR A 254 15.24 -8.79 -5.29
CA TYR A 254 14.52 -7.52 -5.46
C TYR A 254 13.00 -7.76 -5.49
N PRO A 255 12.17 -6.77 -5.11
CA PRO A 255 10.71 -6.87 -5.21
C PRO A 255 10.24 -7.17 -6.64
N VAL A 256 9.22 -8.02 -6.76
CA VAL A 256 8.59 -8.37 -8.04
C VAL A 256 7.33 -7.51 -8.21
N THR A 257 7.39 -6.53 -9.11
CA THR A 257 6.26 -5.62 -9.39
C THR A 257 5.91 -5.60 -10.88
N VAL A 258 4.75 -5.02 -11.22
CA VAL A 258 4.26 -4.98 -12.60
C VAL A 258 5.16 -4.21 -13.56
N ASP A 259 5.85 -3.16 -13.09
CA ASP A 259 6.59 -2.26 -13.98
C ASP A 259 7.87 -2.92 -14.56
N PRO A 260 8.77 -3.55 -13.76
CA PRO A 260 9.91 -4.28 -14.30
C PRO A 260 9.50 -5.45 -15.21
N LEU A 261 8.43 -6.16 -14.85
CA LEU A 261 7.89 -7.22 -15.70
C LEU A 261 7.35 -6.66 -17.02
N HIS A 262 6.62 -5.54 -17.00
CA HIS A 262 6.16 -4.89 -18.21
C HIS A 262 7.33 -4.43 -19.08
N THR A 263 8.38 -3.82 -18.51
CA THR A 263 9.57 -3.39 -19.25
C THR A 263 10.27 -4.54 -19.96
N VAL A 264 10.44 -5.68 -19.29
CA VAL A 264 11.13 -6.85 -19.87
C VAL A 264 10.28 -7.57 -20.92
N PHE A 265 8.96 -7.62 -20.75
CA PHE A 265 8.05 -8.36 -21.63
C PHE A 265 7.52 -7.54 -22.83
N SER A 266 7.44 -6.21 -22.73
CA SER A 266 6.93 -5.33 -23.81
C SER A 266 7.67 -5.39 -25.14
N PRO A 267 8.99 -5.61 -25.22
CA PRO A 267 9.71 -5.69 -26.50
C PRO A 267 9.25 -6.82 -27.43
N TYR A 268 8.53 -7.81 -26.91
CA TYR A 268 8.11 -9.00 -27.64
C TYR A 268 6.64 -8.95 -28.10
N GLY A 269 5.90 -7.90 -27.71
CA GLY A 269 4.51 -7.70 -28.09
C GLY A 269 3.75 -6.79 -27.12
N ALA A 270 2.55 -6.37 -27.52
CA ALA A 270 1.68 -5.58 -26.66
C ALA A 270 1.22 -6.42 -25.45
N VAL A 271 1.75 -6.10 -24.27
CA VAL A 271 1.32 -6.69 -23.01
C VAL A 271 -0.02 -6.06 -22.62
N GLN A 272 -1.06 -6.87 -22.55
CA GLN A 272 -2.41 -6.41 -22.20
C GLN A 272 -2.60 -6.36 -20.70
N LYS A 273 -2.18 -7.40 -19.98
CA LYS A 273 -2.43 -7.55 -18.54
C LYS A 273 -1.30 -8.28 -17.85
N ILE A 274 -0.98 -7.84 -16.63
CA ILE A 274 -0.05 -8.53 -15.74
C ILE A 274 -0.76 -8.77 -14.40
N ALA A 275 -0.57 -9.95 -13.83
CA ALA A 275 -1.03 -10.29 -12.48
C ALA A 275 0.04 -11.10 -11.72
N ILE A 276 0.43 -10.64 -10.54
CA ILE A 276 1.51 -11.18 -9.72
C ILE A 276 0.90 -11.74 -8.44
N PHE A 277 1.30 -12.96 -8.08
CA PHE A 277 0.81 -13.67 -6.92
C PHE A 277 1.90 -14.56 -6.30
N GLU A 278 1.69 -14.93 -5.05
CA GLU A 278 2.56 -15.86 -4.34
C GLU A 278 1.93 -17.26 -4.35
N LYS A 279 2.72 -18.27 -4.70
CA LYS A 279 2.30 -19.68 -4.71
C LYS A 279 3.47 -20.56 -4.31
N ASN A 280 3.23 -21.52 -3.41
CA ASN A 280 4.27 -22.45 -2.90
C ASN A 280 5.55 -21.74 -2.40
N ASN A 281 5.41 -20.65 -1.62
CA ASN A 281 6.54 -19.82 -1.14
C ASN A 281 7.41 -19.18 -2.24
N GLY A 282 6.91 -19.11 -3.48
CA GLY A 282 7.58 -18.46 -4.60
C GLY A 282 6.68 -17.40 -5.25
N TRP A 283 7.31 -16.38 -5.83
CA TRP A 283 6.60 -15.37 -6.60
C TRP A 283 6.37 -15.86 -8.02
N GLN A 284 5.14 -15.69 -8.50
CA GLN A 284 4.75 -15.99 -9.87
C GLN A 284 4.01 -14.80 -10.48
N ALA A 285 4.06 -14.69 -11.80
CA ALA A 285 3.33 -13.70 -12.57
C ALA A 285 2.66 -14.36 -13.77
N LEU A 286 1.45 -13.93 -14.08
CA LEU A 286 0.78 -14.17 -15.35
C LEU A 286 0.96 -12.94 -16.23
N ILE A 287 1.39 -13.15 -17.47
CA ILE A 287 1.61 -12.09 -18.47
C ILE A 287 0.75 -12.42 -19.68
N GLN A 288 -0.20 -11.55 -20.00
CA GLN A 288 -1.08 -11.69 -21.16
C GLN A 288 -0.62 -10.79 -22.29
N TYR A 289 -0.42 -11.40 -23.46
CA TYR A 289 -0.23 -10.70 -24.72
C TYR A 289 -1.54 -10.59 -25.50
N ALA A 290 -1.56 -9.66 -26.46
CA ALA A 290 -2.65 -9.53 -27.42
C ALA A 290 -2.81 -10.76 -28.33
N ASP A 291 -1.71 -11.48 -28.60
CA ASP A 291 -1.69 -12.65 -29.47
C ASP A 291 -0.70 -13.72 -28.98
N ALA A 292 -0.90 -14.96 -29.47
CA ALA A 292 -0.10 -16.12 -29.08
C ALA A 292 1.32 -16.11 -29.68
N VAL A 293 1.55 -15.41 -30.79
CA VAL A 293 2.88 -15.34 -31.44
C VAL A 293 3.83 -14.53 -30.58
N SER A 294 3.37 -13.38 -30.06
CA SER A 294 4.11 -12.58 -29.09
C SER A 294 4.44 -13.35 -27.81
N ALA A 295 3.50 -14.14 -27.29
CA ALA A 295 3.75 -14.99 -26.12
C ALA A 295 4.83 -16.06 -26.39
N ALA A 296 4.81 -16.70 -27.57
CA ALA A 296 5.82 -17.68 -27.96
C ALA A 296 7.22 -17.07 -28.11
N ASN A 297 7.31 -15.88 -28.71
CA ASN A 297 8.56 -15.14 -28.86
C ASN A 297 9.14 -14.73 -27.51
N ALA A 298 8.30 -14.16 -26.63
CA ALA A 298 8.69 -13.76 -25.29
C ALA A 298 9.20 -14.95 -24.46
N LYS A 299 8.48 -16.07 -24.48
CA LYS A 299 8.90 -17.29 -23.78
C LYS A 299 10.28 -17.77 -24.24
N THR A 300 10.53 -17.80 -25.55
CA THR A 300 11.80 -18.30 -26.11
C THR A 300 12.98 -17.38 -25.75
N ALA A 301 12.76 -16.07 -25.75
CA ALA A 301 13.82 -15.09 -25.50
C ALA A 301 14.11 -14.84 -24.02
N LEU A 302 13.11 -15.00 -23.15
CA LEU A 302 13.19 -14.64 -21.73
C LEU A 302 13.32 -15.85 -20.78
N GLU A 303 13.24 -17.08 -21.28
CA GLU A 303 13.50 -18.27 -20.45
C GLU A 303 14.90 -18.21 -19.85
N GLY A 304 15.00 -18.27 -18.52
CA GLY A 304 16.25 -18.17 -17.79
C GLY A 304 16.86 -16.76 -17.77
N HIS A 305 16.21 -15.74 -18.32
CA HIS A 305 16.69 -14.35 -18.28
C HIS A 305 16.56 -13.77 -16.87
N ALA A 306 17.48 -12.90 -16.46
CA ALA A 306 17.42 -12.21 -15.16
C ALA A 306 16.90 -10.79 -15.37
N ILE A 307 15.93 -10.35 -14.56
CA ILE A 307 15.39 -8.98 -14.65
C ILE A 307 16.48 -7.95 -14.28
N TYR A 308 17.39 -8.30 -13.37
CA TYR A 308 18.42 -7.40 -12.85
C TYR A 308 19.83 -7.96 -13.04
N ASP A 309 20.80 -7.05 -13.16
CA ASP A 309 22.23 -7.36 -13.21
C ASP A 309 22.69 -8.19 -12.01
N GLY A 310 23.64 -9.09 -12.22
CA GLY A 310 24.09 -10.05 -11.21
C GLY A 310 23.27 -11.34 -11.14
N GLY A 311 22.30 -11.53 -12.05
CA GLY A 311 21.54 -12.78 -12.19
C GLY A 311 20.37 -12.92 -11.21
N TYR A 312 19.89 -11.81 -10.65
CA TYR A 312 18.80 -11.77 -9.68
C TYR A 312 17.43 -11.73 -10.36
N ASN A 313 16.42 -12.30 -9.68
CA ASN A 313 15.05 -12.43 -10.18
C ASN A 313 15.04 -13.10 -11.57
N ARG A 314 15.57 -14.33 -11.64
CA ARG A 314 15.64 -15.14 -12.87
C ARG A 314 14.25 -15.66 -13.24
N LEU A 315 13.87 -15.50 -14.50
CA LEU A 315 12.58 -15.89 -15.04
C LEU A 315 12.58 -17.35 -15.47
N LYS A 316 11.57 -18.11 -15.06
CA LYS A 316 11.25 -19.44 -15.58
C LYS A 316 9.86 -19.44 -16.17
N ILE A 317 9.70 -19.74 -17.46
CA ILE A 317 8.50 -19.38 -18.22
C ILE A 317 7.81 -20.63 -18.78
N ALA A 318 6.56 -20.82 -18.38
CA ALA A 318 5.67 -21.84 -18.93
C ALA A 318 4.49 -21.19 -19.65
N TYR A 319 3.86 -21.92 -20.56
CA TYR A 319 2.55 -21.52 -21.05
C TYR A 319 1.51 -21.68 -19.95
N SER A 320 0.66 -20.68 -19.81
CA SER A 320 -0.46 -20.74 -18.87
C SER A 320 -1.62 -21.53 -19.46
N VAL A 321 -2.40 -22.16 -18.58
CA VAL A 321 -3.71 -22.71 -18.94
C VAL A 321 -4.76 -21.60 -19.09
N HIS A 322 -4.49 -20.41 -18.54
CA HIS A 322 -5.34 -19.24 -18.69
C HIS A 322 -5.19 -18.64 -20.09
N ARG A 323 -6.27 -18.03 -20.61
CA ARG A 323 -6.28 -17.31 -21.90
C ARG A 323 -6.61 -15.83 -21.74
N ASP A 324 -7.10 -15.45 -20.57
CA ASP A 324 -7.35 -14.07 -20.20
C ASP A 324 -7.11 -13.90 -18.68
N LEU A 325 -6.66 -12.72 -18.29
CA LEU A 325 -6.43 -12.32 -16.91
C LEU A 325 -7.56 -11.40 -16.45
N ASN A 326 -8.03 -11.63 -15.22
CA ASN A 326 -8.96 -10.73 -14.56
C ASN A 326 -8.19 -9.78 -13.63
N VAL A 327 -7.84 -8.60 -14.13
CA VAL A 327 -7.17 -7.55 -13.35
C VAL A 327 -8.22 -6.65 -12.70
N LYS A 328 -8.31 -6.71 -11.36
CA LYS A 328 -9.33 -6.00 -10.57
C LYS A 328 -8.97 -4.54 -10.24
N GLY A 329 -7.79 -4.08 -10.66
CA GLY A 329 -7.32 -2.71 -10.47
C GLY A 329 -5.81 -2.59 -10.71
N ASN A 330 -5.39 -1.40 -11.15
CA ASN A 330 -4.00 -1.09 -11.45
C ASN A 330 -3.24 -0.80 -10.15
N ASN A 331 -2.29 -1.66 -9.78
CA ASN A 331 -1.43 -1.57 -8.61
C ASN A 331 -0.10 -2.32 -8.85
N GLU A 332 0.77 -2.37 -7.83
CA GLU A 332 2.10 -2.99 -7.91
C GLU A 332 2.09 -4.49 -8.29
N ARG A 333 0.98 -5.19 -8.10
CA ARG A 333 0.82 -6.62 -8.36
C ARG A 333 -0.14 -6.94 -9.50
N SER A 334 -0.87 -5.99 -10.04
CA SER A 334 -1.72 -6.25 -11.20
C SER A 334 -1.99 -4.98 -11.98
N ARG A 335 -1.92 -5.05 -13.31
CA ARG A 335 -2.23 -3.91 -14.17
C ARG A 335 -2.84 -4.37 -15.48
N ASP A 336 -3.88 -3.66 -15.91
CA ASP A 336 -4.52 -3.78 -17.21
C ASP A 336 -4.11 -2.57 -18.05
N TYR A 337 -3.34 -2.84 -19.10
CA TYR A 337 -2.79 -1.85 -20.02
C TYR A 337 -3.73 -1.59 -21.21
N THR A 338 -4.85 -2.31 -21.30
CA THR A 338 -5.87 -2.13 -22.35
C THR A 338 -6.94 -1.11 -21.97
N LEU A 339 -7.03 -0.76 -20.69
CA LEU A 339 -7.94 0.26 -20.20
C LEU A 339 -7.26 1.64 -20.26
N PRO A 340 -7.93 2.68 -20.81
CA PRO A 340 -7.41 4.04 -20.75
C PRO A 340 -7.28 4.46 -19.29
N GLU A 341 -6.11 4.98 -18.92
CA GLU A 341 -5.90 5.61 -17.59
C GLU A 341 -7.03 6.64 -17.37
N PRO A 342 -7.70 6.66 -16.20
CA PRO A 342 -8.76 7.61 -15.95
C PRO A 342 -8.16 9.03 -15.92
N GLY A 343 -8.19 9.71 -17.07
CA GLY A 343 -7.84 11.12 -17.21
C GLY A 343 -6.86 11.46 -18.34
N THR A 344 -7.11 11.05 -19.59
CA THR A 344 -6.41 11.63 -20.76
C THR A 344 -7.31 11.67 -21.99
N SER A 345 -8.13 12.72 -22.09
CA SER A 345 -8.75 13.15 -23.35
C SER A 345 -7.75 14.06 -24.07
N PHE A 346 -6.95 13.51 -24.99
CA PHE A 346 -6.17 14.33 -25.91
C PHE A 346 -7.04 14.68 -27.12
N ALA A 347 -7.59 15.90 -27.13
CA ALA A 347 -7.98 16.55 -28.37
C ALA A 347 -6.70 17.13 -28.99
N GLY A 348 -6.37 16.67 -30.20
CA GLY A 348 -5.17 17.06 -30.90
C GLY A 348 -5.16 18.52 -31.36
N THR A 349 -3.99 19.13 -31.28
CA THR A 349 -3.58 20.21 -32.19
C THR A 349 -2.12 20.01 -32.57
N PRO A 350 -1.72 20.31 -33.82
CA PRO A 350 -0.41 19.97 -34.36
C PRO A 350 0.69 20.88 -33.80
N MET A 351 1.89 20.32 -33.69
CA MET A 351 3.11 21.02 -33.36
C MET A 351 3.39 22.19 -34.31
N GLN A 352 3.80 23.34 -33.76
CA GLN A 352 4.70 24.27 -34.42
C GLN A 352 5.94 24.50 -33.54
N PRO A 353 7.14 24.61 -34.15
CA PRO A 353 8.38 24.84 -33.43
C PRO A 353 8.54 26.35 -33.15
N GLY A 354 8.42 26.74 -31.89
CA GLY A 354 8.66 28.11 -31.43
C GLY A 354 9.47 28.08 -30.15
N GLY A 355 10.73 28.52 -30.24
CA GLY A 355 11.64 28.54 -29.11
C GLY A 355 11.20 29.47 -27.99
N TYR A 356 11.36 29.00 -26.76
CA TYR A 356 11.52 29.86 -25.59
C TYR A 356 12.82 29.47 -24.90
N ALA A 357 13.87 30.21 -25.24
CA ALA A 357 14.97 30.42 -24.32
C ALA A 357 14.43 31.21 -23.13
N GLY A 358 14.51 30.64 -21.94
CA GLY A 358 14.09 31.28 -20.69
C GLY A 358 15.11 31.01 -19.60
N ASN A 359 15.98 32.00 -19.37
CA ASN A 359 17.05 32.04 -18.39
C ASN A 359 16.65 31.59 -16.98
N GLY A 360 17.56 30.89 -16.31
CA GLY A 360 17.56 30.71 -14.86
C GLY A 360 18.97 30.52 -14.31
N PHE A 361 19.82 31.56 -14.37
CA PHE A 361 21.09 31.60 -13.64
C PHE A 361 20.94 32.41 -12.34
N MET A 362 21.45 31.82 -11.25
CA MET A 362 21.91 32.32 -9.94
C MET A 362 21.53 33.73 -9.42
N GLY A 363 21.16 33.77 -8.13
CA GLY A 363 21.64 34.81 -7.19
C GLY A 363 20.78 35.04 -5.94
N GLY A 364 21.35 34.83 -4.73
CA GLY A 364 20.97 35.59 -3.52
C GLY A 364 20.70 34.85 -2.20
N ALA A 365 21.74 34.80 -1.35
CA ALA A 365 21.77 34.83 0.13
C ALA A 365 21.26 33.65 1.01
N ASP A 366 22.23 33.08 1.75
CA ASP A 366 22.15 32.46 3.08
C ASP A 366 21.26 31.23 3.33
N GLY A 367 21.90 30.05 3.16
CA GLY A 367 21.40 28.73 3.54
C GLY A 367 21.04 27.89 2.31
N MET A 368 22.00 27.11 1.80
CA MET A 368 21.82 26.45 0.51
C MET A 368 20.90 25.22 0.62
N SER A 369 19.64 25.39 0.22
CA SER A 369 18.77 24.31 -0.23
C SER A 369 19.16 23.92 -1.65
N VAL A 370 19.24 22.63 -1.98
CA VAL A 370 19.20 22.18 -3.38
C VAL A 370 17.72 22.09 -3.77
N PRO A 371 17.14 23.04 -4.51
CA PRO A 371 15.75 22.96 -4.92
C PRO A 371 15.70 22.01 -6.11
N ALA A 372 15.30 20.77 -5.87
CA ALA A 372 14.87 19.91 -6.95
C ALA A 372 13.39 20.21 -7.17
N GLY A 373 13.09 21.05 -8.17
CA GLY A 373 11.72 21.31 -8.62
C GLY A 373 11.13 20.05 -9.24
N THR A 374 10.72 19.10 -8.41
CA THR A 374 10.09 17.84 -8.84
C THR A 374 8.80 18.05 -9.62
N ASN A 375 8.15 19.19 -9.41
CA ASN A 375 7.01 19.66 -10.19
C ASN A 375 7.32 20.05 -11.64
N LEU A 376 8.58 20.41 -11.94
CA LEU A 376 9.05 20.75 -13.29
C LEU A 376 9.69 19.57 -14.01
N HIS A 377 10.04 18.50 -13.29
CA HIS A 377 10.63 17.30 -13.89
C HIS A 377 9.56 16.43 -14.54
N ILE A 378 9.68 16.14 -15.84
CA ILE A 378 8.82 15.18 -16.53
C ILE A 378 9.62 13.92 -16.88
N THR A 379 9.06 12.76 -16.52
CA THR A 379 9.69 11.45 -16.74
C THR A 379 9.99 11.24 -18.23
N GLY A 380 11.27 10.98 -18.54
CA GLY A 380 11.72 10.69 -19.90
C GLY A 380 11.82 11.90 -20.83
N GLU A 381 11.50 13.12 -20.38
CA GLU A 381 11.67 14.34 -21.17
C GLU A 381 13.16 14.61 -21.45
N TRP A 382 14.02 14.33 -20.47
CA TRP A 382 15.47 14.49 -20.56
C TRP A 382 16.20 13.16 -20.29
N PRO A 383 17.31 12.88 -21.00
CA PRO A 383 18.12 11.69 -20.72
C PRO A 383 18.62 11.70 -19.28
N ILE A 384 18.40 10.59 -18.57
CA ILE A 384 18.71 10.44 -17.15
C ILE A 384 20.17 10.76 -16.82
N ASP A 385 21.11 10.43 -17.70
CA ASP A 385 22.54 10.71 -17.48
C ASP A 385 22.84 12.22 -17.51
N GLY A 386 22.12 13.00 -18.33
CA GLY A 386 22.23 14.44 -18.36
C GLY A 386 21.70 15.07 -17.08
N THR A 387 20.51 14.64 -16.64
CA THR A 387 19.89 15.08 -15.39
C THR A 387 20.76 14.74 -14.17
N MET A 388 21.37 13.55 -14.15
CA MET A 388 22.29 13.15 -13.08
C MET A 388 23.59 13.98 -13.07
N LYS A 389 24.16 14.33 -14.23
CA LYS A 389 25.34 15.22 -14.30
C LYS A 389 25.05 16.59 -13.73
N LEU A 390 23.90 17.19 -14.09
CA LEU A 390 23.46 18.46 -13.50
C LEU A 390 23.26 18.33 -11.98
N THR A 391 22.64 17.24 -11.55
CA THR A 391 22.39 16.99 -10.12
C THR A 391 23.70 16.91 -9.33
N VAL A 392 24.68 16.15 -9.81
CA VAL A 392 26.02 16.05 -9.18
C VAL A 392 26.72 17.40 -9.18
N TYR A 393 26.66 18.17 -10.26
CA TYR A 393 27.22 19.53 -10.31
C TYR A 393 26.64 20.44 -9.22
N LEU A 394 25.31 20.41 -9.02
CA LEU A 394 24.64 21.18 -7.97
C LEU A 394 25.02 20.69 -6.57
N LEU A 395 25.19 19.38 -6.38
CA LEU A 395 25.65 18.81 -5.12
C LEU A 395 27.08 19.25 -4.79
N GLU A 396 28.01 19.22 -5.76
CA GLU A 396 29.38 19.71 -5.57
C GLU A 396 29.41 21.19 -5.16
N GLN A 397 28.62 22.04 -5.82
CA GLN A 397 28.50 23.45 -5.40
C GLN A 397 27.97 23.60 -3.97
N ALA A 398 27.02 22.75 -3.57
CA ALA A 398 26.51 22.75 -2.21
C ALA A 398 27.58 22.29 -1.19
N MET A 399 28.39 21.28 -1.53
CA MET A 399 29.48 20.80 -0.68
C MET A 399 30.55 21.87 -0.46
N GLN A 400 30.94 22.60 -1.51
CA GLN A 400 31.93 23.68 -1.39
C GLN A 400 31.45 24.79 -0.42
N LYS A 401 30.16 25.17 -0.51
CA LYS A 401 29.57 26.15 0.41
C LYS A 401 29.44 25.66 1.85
N LEU A 402 29.27 24.34 2.05
CA LEU A 402 29.27 23.76 3.40
C LEU A 402 30.62 23.98 4.09
N GLU A 403 31.73 23.82 3.36
CA GLU A 403 33.08 24.04 3.88
C GLU A 403 33.30 25.51 4.28
N GLU A 404 32.81 26.46 3.49
CA GLU A 404 32.90 27.89 3.79
C GLU A 404 32.10 28.29 5.04
N THR A 405 30.99 27.59 5.32
CA THR A 405 30.07 27.92 6.42
C THR A 405 30.30 27.12 7.71
N GLY A 406 31.19 26.12 7.67
CA GLY A 406 31.45 25.22 8.80
C GLY A 406 30.28 24.27 9.12
N SER A 407 29.40 24.02 8.15
CA SER A 407 28.25 23.13 8.30
C SER A 407 28.54 21.76 7.70
N ASP A 408 28.15 20.68 8.38
CA ASP A 408 28.50 19.32 7.95
C ASP A 408 27.48 18.70 6.98
N THR A 409 26.26 19.25 6.92
CA THR A 409 25.13 18.62 6.23
C THR A 409 24.29 19.57 5.39
N VAL A 410 23.73 19.05 4.28
CA VAL A 410 22.78 19.74 3.42
C VAL A 410 21.33 19.41 3.76
N LEU A 411 20.45 20.39 3.52
CA LEU A 411 18.99 20.23 3.54
C LEU A 411 18.50 20.01 2.09
N GLY A 412 17.90 18.84 1.82
CA GLY A 412 17.25 18.58 0.54
C GLY A 412 15.82 19.11 0.54
N ILE A 413 15.42 19.86 -0.48
CA ILE A 413 14.05 20.37 -0.62
C ILE A 413 13.50 19.94 -1.97
N PHE A 414 12.41 19.16 -1.93
CA PHE A 414 11.69 18.74 -3.12
C PHE A 414 10.31 19.40 -3.10
N ASP A 415 10.08 20.27 -4.08
CA ASP A 415 8.80 20.94 -4.27
C ASP A 415 7.83 20.02 -5.02
N LEU A 416 6.81 19.56 -4.34
CA LEU A 416 5.78 18.69 -4.89
C LEU A 416 4.46 19.42 -5.16
N ARG A 417 4.43 20.75 -5.07
CA ARG A 417 3.29 21.54 -5.55
C ARG A 417 3.05 21.22 -7.03
N GLN A 418 1.81 20.90 -7.41
CA GLN A 418 1.46 20.50 -8.79
C GLN A 418 2.08 19.16 -9.27
N PHE A 419 2.62 18.33 -8.37
CA PHE A 419 3.15 17.02 -8.76
C PHE A 419 2.03 16.09 -9.31
N THR A 420 2.31 15.45 -10.43
CA THR A 420 1.44 14.49 -11.14
C THR A 420 2.18 13.18 -11.43
N SER A 421 1.50 12.17 -12.00
CA SER A 421 2.15 10.92 -12.42
C SER A 421 3.23 11.12 -13.49
N ALA A 422 3.11 12.17 -14.31
CA ALA A 422 4.13 12.51 -15.31
C ALA A 422 5.47 12.94 -14.68
N ASN A 423 5.46 13.33 -13.41
CA ASN A 423 6.65 13.76 -12.67
C ASN A 423 7.34 12.59 -11.92
N ALA A 424 6.73 11.40 -11.89
CA ALA A 424 7.15 10.27 -11.05
C ALA A 424 8.31 9.47 -11.67
N ASP A 425 9.50 10.08 -11.72
CA ASP A 425 10.71 9.44 -12.25
C ASP A 425 11.47 8.64 -11.17
N PHE A 426 11.07 7.38 -11.00
CA PHE A 426 11.68 6.47 -10.04
C PHE A 426 13.13 6.11 -10.39
N SER A 427 13.47 6.03 -11.68
CA SER A 427 14.82 5.74 -12.14
C SER A 427 15.78 6.84 -11.70
N TYR A 428 15.37 8.10 -11.85
CA TYR A 428 16.12 9.25 -11.35
C TYR A 428 16.20 9.23 -9.81
N ALA A 429 15.08 8.99 -9.12
CA ALA A 429 15.03 8.99 -7.66
C ALA A 429 15.97 7.94 -7.04
N VAL A 430 16.00 6.72 -7.59
CA VAL A 430 16.89 5.65 -7.11
C VAL A 430 18.36 6.01 -7.34
N ARG A 431 18.71 6.53 -8.53
CA ARG A 431 20.09 6.96 -8.81
C ARG A 431 20.52 8.13 -7.91
N LEU A 432 19.63 9.07 -7.64
CA LEU A 432 19.91 10.18 -6.73
C LEU A 432 20.21 9.68 -5.31
N VAL A 433 19.42 8.71 -4.84
CA VAL A 433 19.67 8.03 -3.56
C VAL A 433 21.04 7.35 -3.58
N ASP A 434 21.36 6.59 -4.62
CA ASP A 434 22.66 5.91 -4.76
C ASP A 434 23.83 6.90 -4.73
N VAL A 435 23.67 8.10 -5.34
CA VAL A 435 24.70 9.14 -5.30
C VAL A 435 24.98 9.61 -3.87
N PHE A 436 23.94 9.93 -3.10
CA PHE A 436 24.10 10.32 -1.69
C PHE A 436 24.66 9.19 -0.82
N PHE A 437 24.25 7.94 -1.09
CA PHE A 437 24.73 6.78 -0.34
C PHE A 437 26.20 6.46 -0.61
N THR A 438 26.61 6.57 -1.88
CA THR A 438 27.91 6.10 -2.35
C THR A 438 28.97 7.18 -2.25
N TYR A 439 28.65 8.41 -2.68
CA TYR A 439 29.64 9.48 -2.85
C TYR A 439 29.58 10.55 -1.75
N TYR A 440 28.41 10.81 -1.16
CA TYR A 440 28.24 11.83 -0.10
C TYR A 440 27.65 11.28 1.22
N PRO A 441 28.21 10.19 1.77
CA PRO A 441 27.66 9.57 2.97
C PRO A 441 27.65 10.55 4.14
N LYS A 442 26.56 10.56 4.92
CA LYS A 442 26.34 11.43 6.09
C LYS A 442 26.27 12.94 5.80
N ARG A 443 26.44 13.39 4.55
CA ARG A 443 26.31 14.82 4.20
C ARG A 443 24.85 15.24 4.03
N LEU A 444 23.90 14.31 3.92
CA LEU A 444 22.47 14.60 3.89
C LEU A 444 21.89 14.64 5.31
N GLY A 445 21.42 15.81 5.75
CA GLY A 445 20.92 16.02 7.12
C GLY A 445 19.41 15.82 7.25
N GLN A 446 18.62 16.44 6.37
CA GLN A 446 17.17 16.29 6.32
C GLN A 446 16.68 16.47 4.87
N VAL A 447 15.54 15.87 4.54
CA VAL A 447 14.87 16.00 3.25
C VAL A 447 13.43 16.45 3.48
N LEU A 448 13.01 17.53 2.83
CA LEU A 448 11.68 18.09 2.93
C LEU A 448 10.90 17.82 1.64
N PHE A 449 9.77 17.15 1.78
CA PHE A 449 8.76 17.00 0.73
C PHE A 449 7.67 18.03 0.96
N VAL A 450 7.74 19.12 0.19
CA VAL A 450 6.88 20.30 0.36
C VAL A 450 5.60 20.11 -0.41
N GLN A 451 4.45 20.27 0.27
CA GLN A 451 3.11 20.19 -0.33
C GLN A 451 2.85 18.88 -1.09
N ALA A 452 3.33 17.74 -0.58
CA ALA A 452 3.17 16.45 -1.25
C ALA A 452 1.69 16.09 -1.49
N PRO A 453 1.25 15.93 -2.75
CA PRO A 453 -0.14 15.58 -3.06
C PRO A 453 -0.40 14.09 -2.78
N TRP A 454 -1.68 13.71 -2.72
CA TRP A 454 -2.07 12.32 -2.45
C TRP A 454 -1.49 11.33 -3.46
N VAL A 455 -1.33 11.74 -4.73
CA VAL A 455 -0.76 10.95 -5.84
C VAL A 455 0.71 10.60 -5.64
N PHE A 456 1.44 11.34 -4.79
CA PHE A 456 2.83 11.04 -4.44
C PHE A 456 2.98 9.88 -3.44
N ARG A 457 1.94 9.59 -2.64
CA ARG A 457 2.01 8.58 -1.56
C ARG A 457 2.34 7.15 -2.03
N PRO A 458 1.79 6.65 -3.14
CA PRO A 458 2.18 5.34 -3.69
C PRO A 458 3.66 5.29 -4.08
N GLY A 459 4.16 6.32 -4.78
CA GLY A 459 5.57 6.39 -5.15
C GLY A 459 6.51 6.48 -3.95
N TRP A 460 6.10 7.21 -2.91
CA TRP A 460 6.83 7.24 -1.66
C TRP A 460 6.88 5.88 -0.95
N ALA A 461 5.79 5.10 -0.99
CA ALA A 461 5.76 3.76 -0.40
C ALA A 461 6.78 2.81 -1.06
N LEU A 462 7.06 3.01 -2.35
CA LEU A 462 8.08 2.28 -3.13
C LEU A 462 9.50 2.78 -2.84
N MET A 463 9.71 4.09 -2.72
CA MET A 463 11.03 4.68 -2.45
C MET A 463 11.49 4.52 -1.01
N LYS A 464 10.58 4.58 -0.04
CA LYS A 464 10.89 4.60 1.39
C LYS A 464 11.72 3.38 1.86
N PRO A 465 11.44 2.13 1.40
CA PRO A 465 12.28 0.98 1.71
C PRO A 465 13.71 1.08 1.13
N LEU A 466 13.86 1.64 -0.07
CA LEU A 466 15.17 1.81 -0.74
C LEU A 466 16.07 2.80 0.02
N LEU A 467 15.46 3.81 0.63
CA LEU A 467 16.15 4.78 1.47
C LEU A 467 16.69 4.20 2.79
N ARG A 468 16.30 2.98 3.19
CA ARG A 468 16.75 2.31 4.44
C ARG A 468 16.72 3.28 5.64
N LYS A 469 17.88 3.52 6.27
CA LYS A 469 18.03 4.42 7.42
C LYS A 469 17.81 5.90 7.08
N TYR A 470 18.00 6.31 5.82
CA TYR A 470 17.81 7.71 5.39
C TYR A 470 16.33 8.06 5.22
N ALA A 471 15.42 7.08 5.18
CA ALA A 471 13.99 7.34 5.20
C ALA A 471 13.54 8.14 6.43
N GLN A 472 14.28 8.04 7.55
CA GLN A 472 14.01 8.81 8.77
C GLN A 472 14.35 10.29 8.63
N LEU A 473 15.14 10.67 7.63
CA LEU A 473 15.49 12.05 7.34
C LEU A 473 14.42 12.76 6.52
N VAL A 474 13.44 12.02 5.97
CA VAL A 474 12.39 12.60 5.15
C VAL A 474 11.25 13.13 6.02
N ARG A 475 10.87 14.38 5.80
CA ARG A 475 9.73 15.04 6.45
C ARG A 475 8.79 15.60 5.39
N PHE A 476 7.49 15.36 5.57
CA PHE A 476 6.43 15.98 4.78
C PHE A 476 6.03 17.29 5.46
N VAL A 477 6.03 18.39 4.72
CA VAL A 477 5.76 19.74 5.24
C VAL A 477 4.83 20.50 4.30
N THR A 478 4.02 21.40 4.86
CA THR A 478 3.31 22.43 4.07
C THR A 478 4.27 23.57 3.70
N VAL A 479 3.86 24.46 2.79
CA VAL A 479 4.62 25.68 2.50
C VAL A 479 4.73 26.55 3.76
N GLU A 480 3.67 26.64 4.56
CA GLU A 480 3.66 27.37 5.83
C GLU A 480 4.63 26.75 6.85
N ASP A 481 4.70 25.42 6.95
CA ASP A 481 5.65 24.74 7.85
C ASP A 481 7.09 24.97 7.38
N LEU A 482 7.35 24.97 6.06
CA LEU A 482 8.65 25.28 5.48
C LEU A 482 9.10 26.69 5.88
N GLU A 483 8.25 27.69 5.64
CA GLU A 483 8.50 29.09 5.96
C GLU A 483 8.72 29.29 7.47
N ARG A 484 7.84 28.76 8.30
CA ARG A 484 7.87 29.00 9.75
C ARG A 484 9.02 28.31 10.46
N GLU A 485 9.42 27.12 10.01
CA GLU A 485 10.32 26.25 10.77
C GLU A 485 11.75 26.21 10.24
N TYR A 486 11.96 26.51 8.96
CA TYR A 486 13.25 26.31 8.30
C TYR A 486 13.91 27.60 7.81
N PHE A 487 13.13 28.65 7.57
CA PHE A 487 13.64 29.87 6.97
C PHE A 487 13.26 31.11 7.76
N THR A 488 14.06 32.16 7.62
CA THR A 488 13.66 33.52 7.95
C THR A 488 13.02 34.15 6.71
N PRO A 489 12.21 35.21 6.83
CA PRO A 489 11.64 35.91 5.68
C PRO A 489 12.69 36.30 4.61
N GLU A 490 13.89 36.65 5.05
CA GLU A 490 15.00 37.07 4.20
C GLU A 490 15.67 35.89 3.46
N THR A 491 15.65 34.69 4.06
CA THR A 491 16.33 33.49 3.55
C THR A 491 15.39 32.49 2.88
N LEU A 492 14.08 32.75 2.84
CA LEU A 492 13.11 31.89 2.15
C LEU A 492 13.38 31.93 0.63
N PRO A 493 13.50 30.77 -0.07
CA PRO A 493 13.70 30.77 -1.51
C PRO A 493 12.57 31.49 -2.24
N ALA A 494 12.90 32.20 -3.33
CA ALA A 494 11.97 33.07 -4.05
C ALA A 494 10.68 32.35 -4.46
N ASP A 495 10.77 31.09 -4.89
CA ASP A 495 9.64 30.27 -5.33
C ASP A 495 8.63 29.93 -4.21
N PHE A 496 9.00 30.14 -2.95
CA PHE A 496 8.15 29.91 -1.77
C PHE A 496 7.68 31.21 -1.09
N ARG A 497 8.15 32.38 -1.54
CA ARG A 497 7.64 33.66 -1.03
C ARG A 497 6.22 33.87 -1.52
N LYS A 498 5.28 34.17 -0.62
CA LYS A 498 3.93 34.60 -1.00
C LYS A 498 4.06 35.91 -1.78
N LEU A 499 3.46 35.95 -2.98
CA LEU A 499 3.29 37.20 -3.74
C LEU A 499 2.38 38.17 -3.00
#